data_AF-X1REF9-F1
#
_entry.id   AF-X1REF9-F1
#
_cell.length_a   1.000
_cell.length_b   1.000
_cell.length_c   1.000
_cell.angle_alpha   90.00
_cell.angle_beta   90.00
_cell.angle_gamma   90.00
#
_symmetry.space_group_name_H-M   'P 1'
#
loop_
_entity.id
_entity.type
_entity.pdbx_description
1 polymer ?
#
loop_
_entity_poly.entity_id
_entity_poly.type
_entity_poly.pdbx_seq_one_letter_code
_entity_poly.pdbx_strand_id
1 'polypeptide(L)' 'MIKVNGRDREWEKDLTVVLLLERCKYTFPLIMVKINGKYISKEKYKDTLIADNDDV' A
#
# COMPACT_ATOMS: atom_id res chain seq x y z
N MET A 1 10.94 5.22 -5.13
CA MET A 1 9.71 4.79 -5.84
C MET A 1 9.19 3.51 -5.22
N ILE A 2 7.88 3.26 -5.31
CA ILE A 2 7.28 1.96 -4.96
C ILE A 2 6.65 1.33 -6.20
N LYS A 3 6.40 0.03 -6.14
CA LYS A 3 5.62 -0.69 -7.14
C LYS A 3 4.24 -0.99 -6.57
N VAL A 4 3.19 -0.67 -7.32
CA VAL A 4 1.80 -0.93 -6.94
C VAL A 4 1.15 -1.75 -8.04
N ASN A 5 0.83 -3.01 -7.77
CA ASN A 5 0.31 -3.97 -8.75
C ASN A 5 1.15 -3.99 -10.05
N GLY A 6 2.48 -4.03 -9.92
CA GLY A 6 3.39 -4.06 -11.06
C GLY A 6 3.69 -2.72 -11.73
N ARG A 7 3.05 -1.62 -11.29
CA ARG A 7 3.27 -0.28 -11.85
C ARG A 7 4.07 0.60 -10.90
N ASP A 8 5.07 1.26 -11.44
CA ASP A 8 5.88 2.21 -10.70
C ASP A 8 5.07 3.45 -10.27
N ARG A 9 5.28 3.89 -9.04
CA ARG A 9 4.70 5.10 -8.47
C ARG A 9 5.69 5.86 -7.60
N GLU A 10 5.47 7.16 -7.49
CA GLU A 10 6.19 8.00 -6.55
C GLU A 10 5.87 7.58 -5.12
N TRP A 11 6.91 7.52 -4.30
CA TRP A 11 6.83 7.26 -2.87
C TRP A 11 7.06 8.56 -2.13
N GLU A 12 6.40 8.73 -1.00
CA GLU A 12 6.65 9.85 -0.09
C GLU A 12 6.67 9.39 1.36
N LYS A 13 7.25 10.24 2.21
CA LYS A 13 7.39 9.97 3.63
C LYS A 13 6.02 9.79 4.29
N ASP A 14 5.96 8.89 5.27
CA ASP A 14 4.78 8.61 6.10
C ASP A 14 3.58 8.02 5.32
N LEU A 15 3.82 7.49 4.11
CA LEU A 15 2.83 6.78 3.31
C LEU A 15 2.42 5.47 3.98
N THR A 16 1.15 5.35 4.37
CA THR A 16 0.56 4.12 4.92
C THR A 16 -0.25 3.37 3.87
N VAL A 17 -0.65 2.13 4.17
CA VAL A 17 -1.53 1.36 3.28
C VAL A 17 -2.86 2.10 3.05
N VAL A 18 -3.48 2.67 4.09
CA VAL A 18 -4.73 3.44 3.92
C VAL A 18 -4.53 4.61 2.95
N LEU A 19 -3.49 5.43 3.16
CA LEU A 19 -3.22 6.60 2.32
C LEU A 19 -2.95 6.19 0.87
N LEU A 20 -2.24 5.08 0.64
CA LEU A 20 -2.02 4.57 -0.70
C LEU A 20 -3.34 4.18 -1.39
N LEU A 21 -4.23 3.47 -0.69
CA LEU A 21 -5.53 3.06 -1.22
C LEU A 21 -6.40 4.27 -1.59
N GLU A 22 -6.42 5.30 -0.75
CA GLU A 22 -7.15 6.55 -1.00
C GLU A 22 -6.64 7.25 -2.25
N ARG A 23 -5.32 7.39 -2.41
CA ARG A 23 -4.69 8.01 -3.59
C ARG A 23 -4.91 7.23 -4.86
N CYS A 24 -4.92 5.91 -4.77
CA CYS A 24 -5.26 5.03 -5.89
C CYS A 24 -6.76 4.97 -6.17
N LYS A 25 -7.60 5.59 -5.33
CA LYS A 25 -9.07 5.56 -5.39
C LYS A 25 -9.61 4.12 -5.38
N TYR A 26 -8.97 3.23 -4.63
CA TYR A 26 -9.41 1.85 -4.47
C TYR A 26 -10.50 1.78 -3.40
N THR A 27 -11.73 1.50 -3.82
CA THR A 27 -12.93 1.52 -2.97
C THR A 27 -13.53 0.13 -2.73
N PHE A 28 -12.77 -0.93 -2.99
CA PHE A 28 -13.27 -2.30 -2.88
C PHE A 28 -13.47 -2.73 -1.42
N PRO A 29 -14.67 -3.19 -1.02
CA PRO A 29 -14.95 -3.58 0.37
C PRO A 29 -14.05 -4.69 0.93
N LEU A 30 -13.64 -5.62 0.05
CA LEU A 30 -12.85 -6.82 0.37
C LEU A 30 -11.39 -6.74 -0.12
N ILE A 31 -10.83 -5.53 -0.18
CA ILE A 31 -9.45 -5.36 -0.63
C ILE A 31 -8.44 -6.02 0.32
N MET A 32 -7.58 -6.87 -0.26
CA MET A 32 -6.44 -7.49 0.41
C MET A 32 -5.16 -6.86 -0.11
N VAL A 33 -4.27 -6.47 0.80
CA VAL A 33 -2.98 -5.86 0.47
C VAL A 33 -1.86 -6.80 0.89
N LYS A 34 -0.85 -6.91 0.03
CA LYS A 34 0.42 -7.54 0.35
C LYS A 34 1.50 -6.49 0.24
N ILE A 35 2.54 -6.60 1.06
CA ILE A 35 3.77 -5.83 0.87
C ILE A 35 4.89 -6.85 0.78
N ASN A 36 5.63 -6.84 -0.33
CA ASN A 36 6.70 -7.79 -0.64
C ASN A 36 6.26 -9.25 -0.46
N GLY A 37 5.05 -9.57 -0.95
CA GLY A 37 4.45 -10.90 -0.87
C GLY A 37 3.83 -11.27 0.49
N LYS A 38 3.98 -10.45 1.54
CA LYS A 38 3.41 -10.69 2.87
C LYS A 38 2.05 -10.02 3.02
N TYR A 39 1.03 -10.77 3.42
CA TYR A 39 -0.29 -10.22 3.73
C TYR A 39 -0.24 -9.23 4.89
N ILE A 40 -0.87 -8.08 4.69
CA ILE A 40 -1.13 -7.10 5.74
C ILE A 40 -2.58 -7.26 6.17
N SER A 41 -2.80 -7.37 7.47
CA SER A 41 -4.16 -7.47 8.01
C SER A 41 -4.85 -6.11 7.96
N LYS A 42 -6.17 -6.08 7.73
CA LYS A 42 -6.93 -4.85 7.48
C LYS A 42 -6.86 -3.87 8.66
N GLU A 43 -6.86 -4.38 9.89
CA GLU A 43 -6.70 -3.58 11.11
C GLU A 43 -5.34 -2.87 11.20
N LYS A 44 -4.33 -3.32 10.44
CA LYS A 44 -2.99 -2.72 10.43
C LYS A 44 -2.77 -1.73 9.29
N TYR A 45 -3.74 -1.53 8.39
CA TYR A 45 -3.52 -0.67 7.22
C TYR A 45 -3.18 0.77 7.59
N LYS A 46 -3.74 1.28 8.69
CA LYS A 46 -3.49 2.65 9.14
C LYS A 46 -2.09 2.85 9.70
N ASP A 47 -1.51 1.80 10.29
CA ASP A 47 -0.23 1.88 11.01
C ASP A 47 0.94 1.27 10.22
N THR A 48 0.65 0.53 9.15
CA THR A 48 1.67 -0.07 8.29
C THR A 48 2.20 0.98 7.31
N LEU A 49 3.41 1.43 7.56
CA LEU A 49 4.17 2.30 6.64
C LEU A 49 4.66 1.49 5.45
N ILE A 50 4.58 2.09 4.28
CA ILE A 50 5.17 1.62 3.03
C ILE A 50 6.54 2.28 2.92
N ALA A 51 7.57 1.48 2.71
CA ALA A 51 8.93 1.96 2.54
C ALA A 51 9.24 2.22 1.06
N ASP A 52 10.27 3.01 0.83
CA ASP A 52 10.81 3.17 -0.52
C ASP A 52 11.27 1.80 -1.07
N ASN A 53 10.98 1.53 -2.34
CA ASN A 53 11.24 0.27 -3.05
C ASN A 53 10.37 -0.93 -2.69
N ASP A 54 9.31 -0.75 -1.89
CA ASP A 54 8.33 -1.81 -1.63
C ASP A 54 7.50 -2.18 -2.87
N ASP A 55 7.14 -3.46 -2.97
CA ASP A 55 6.16 -4.02 -3.91
C ASP A 55 4.82 -4.28 -3.22
N VAL A 56 3.79 -3.54 -3.62
CA VAL A 56 2.47 -3.43 -2.95
C VAL A 56 1.32 -3.89 -3.85
#